data_AF-A0A8D7A3T6-F1
#
_entry.id   AF-A0A8D7A3T6-F1
#
_cell.length_a   1.000
_cell.length_b   1.000
_cell.length_c   1.000
_cell.angle_alpha   90.00
_cell.angle_beta   90.00
_cell.angle_gamma   90.00
#
_symmetry.space_group_name_H-M   'P 1'
#
loop_
_entity.id
_entity.type
_entity.pdbx_description
1 polymer ?
#
loop_
_entity_poly.entity_id
_entity_poly.type
_entity_poly.pdbx_seq_one_letter_code
_entity_poly.pdbx_strand_id
1 'polypeptide(L)'
;SILRLFLRLLLLLLLGGGEGERRRRRSIMSVLPDEIWALILEMGTAFGRLTYRDLCALAIASRRLNRLARDPALWATLLALDFPAGRHEPHDKATSVKSLYRIRFERDKARQLAAARRAVLYAESRVAASRKRLEELESSLAREGKRLKAAVSELADLERARCSNWTASVALNVWQPQVVRGRQKQIVEQCTVPVESRLGALKMEIKVCKQQIAIFNKAYNEEKKKLSEYNEALTSLKYHPLRSNFDSTIRHSNKQKRLKQSSDCKTILS
;
A
#
# COMPACT_ATOMS: atom_id res chain seq x y z
N SER A 1 -4.00 -37.00 -14.70
CA SER A 1 -2.93 -36.62 -15.66
C SER A 1 -1.71 -37.51 -15.46
N ILE A 2 -1.78 -38.75 -15.93
CA ILE A 2 -0.72 -39.78 -15.76
C ILE A 2 0.62 -39.26 -16.30
N LEU A 3 0.62 -38.49 -17.39
CA LEU A 3 1.82 -37.87 -17.96
C LEU A 3 2.46 -36.78 -17.06
N ARG A 4 1.67 -36.00 -16.29
CA ARG A 4 2.22 -35.02 -15.33
C ARG A 4 2.88 -35.72 -14.15
N LEU A 5 2.26 -36.78 -13.65
CA LEU A 5 2.83 -37.62 -12.61
C LEU A 5 4.06 -38.33 -13.15
N PHE A 6 4.03 -38.88 -14.35
CA PHE A 6 5.17 -39.56 -14.97
C PHE A 6 6.35 -38.61 -15.19
N LEU A 7 6.14 -37.41 -15.76
CA LEU A 7 7.24 -36.43 -15.93
C LEU A 7 7.70 -35.81 -14.60
N ARG A 8 6.81 -35.54 -13.63
CA ARG A 8 7.24 -35.08 -12.30
C ARG A 8 7.95 -36.18 -11.52
N LEU A 9 7.50 -37.42 -11.60
CA LEU A 9 8.14 -38.58 -10.99
C LEU A 9 9.50 -38.81 -11.66
N LEU A 10 9.59 -38.68 -12.99
CA LEU A 10 10.85 -38.69 -13.73
C LEU A 10 11.77 -37.54 -13.28
N LEU A 11 11.28 -36.30 -13.15
CA LEU A 11 12.07 -35.15 -12.66
C LEU A 11 12.48 -35.29 -11.18
N LEU A 12 11.61 -35.82 -10.31
CA LEU A 12 11.90 -36.09 -8.90
C LEU A 12 12.88 -37.25 -8.73
N LEU A 13 12.74 -38.30 -9.55
CA LEU A 13 13.71 -39.39 -9.69
C LEU A 13 15.01 -38.94 -10.37
N LEU A 14 15.06 -37.77 -11.01
CA LEU A 14 16.30 -37.19 -11.55
C LEU A 14 17.00 -36.25 -10.55
N LEU A 15 16.25 -35.56 -9.66
CA LEU A 15 16.79 -34.54 -8.76
C LEU A 15 16.94 -34.97 -7.29
N GLY A 16 16.22 -35.99 -6.82
CA GLY A 16 16.30 -36.49 -5.44
C GLY A 16 16.78 -37.95 -5.37
N GLY A 17 17.94 -38.21 -4.75
CA GLY A 17 18.36 -39.58 -4.40
C GLY A 17 19.88 -39.82 -4.33
N GLY A 18 20.29 -40.54 -3.29
CA GLY A 18 21.67 -40.90 -2.97
C GLY A 18 22.43 -41.68 -4.04
N GLU A 19 23.75 -41.78 -3.83
CA GLU A 19 24.77 -42.15 -4.83
C GLU A 19 24.58 -43.52 -5.50
N GLY A 20 23.92 -44.47 -4.85
CA GLY A 20 23.63 -45.81 -5.40
C GLY A 20 22.61 -45.80 -6.55
N GLU A 21 21.59 -44.95 -6.50
CA GLU A 21 20.53 -44.85 -7.52
C GLU A 21 21.05 -44.14 -8.78
N ARG A 22 22.09 -43.29 -8.67
CA ARG A 22 22.66 -42.52 -9.78
C ARG A 22 23.31 -43.38 -10.86
N ARG A 23 23.75 -44.61 -10.56
CA ARG A 23 24.29 -45.55 -11.57
C ARG A 23 23.19 -46.22 -12.40
N ARG A 24 22.07 -46.61 -11.79
CA ARG A 24 20.89 -47.12 -12.53
C ARG A 24 20.17 -46.00 -13.30
N ARG A 25 20.12 -44.78 -12.75
CA ARG A 25 19.56 -43.58 -13.41
C ARG A 25 20.31 -43.17 -14.69
N ARG A 26 21.63 -43.41 -14.76
CA ARG A 26 22.42 -43.20 -15.99
C ARG A 26 22.02 -44.17 -17.12
N SER A 27 21.51 -45.35 -16.80
CA SER A 27 21.17 -46.39 -17.77
C SER A 27 19.91 -46.05 -18.59
N ILE A 28 18.82 -45.58 -17.96
CA ILE A 28 17.61 -45.16 -18.70
C ILE A 28 17.87 -43.94 -19.58
N MET A 29 18.70 -43.00 -19.10
CA MET A 29 19.08 -41.80 -19.86
C MET A 29 19.95 -42.09 -21.09
N SER A 30 20.62 -43.24 -21.16
CA SER A 30 21.42 -43.66 -22.32
C SER A 30 20.67 -44.63 -23.25
N VAL A 31 19.56 -45.23 -22.81
CA VAL A 31 18.85 -46.29 -23.56
C VAL A 31 17.83 -45.73 -24.55
N LEU A 32 17.15 -44.63 -24.22
CA LEU A 32 16.12 -44.08 -25.10
C LEU A 32 16.74 -43.21 -26.21
N PRO A 33 16.35 -43.31 -27.50
CA PRO A 33 16.87 -42.48 -28.60
C PRO A 33 16.56 -40.97 -28.47
N ASP A 34 17.32 -40.12 -29.17
CA ASP A 34 17.20 -38.65 -29.09
C ASP A 34 15.85 -38.16 -29.64
N GLU A 35 15.31 -38.86 -30.64
CA GLU A 35 14.04 -38.58 -31.31
C GLU A 35 12.87 -38.71 -30.34
N ILE A 36 12.90 -39.74 -29.49
CA ILE A 36 11.85 -39.96 -28.49
C ILE A 36 11.95 -38.91 -27.38
N TRP A 37 13.16 -38.55 -26.96
CA TRP A 37 13.35 -37.46 -26.00
C TRP A 37 12.88 -36.11 -26.56
N ALA A 38 13.20 -35.81 -27.83
CA ALA A 38 12.73 -34.61 -28.52
C ALA A 38 11.20 -34.57 -28.56
N LEU A 39 10.55 -35.67 -28.96
CA LEU A 39 9.10 -35.79 -29.00
C LEU A 39 8.46 -35.59 -27.62
N ILE A 40 9.04 -36.19 -26.57
CA ILE A 40 8.56 -36.02 -25.18
C ILE A 40 8.65 -34.55 -24.75
N LEU A 41 9.76 -33.87 -25.08
CA LEU A 41 9.96 -32.46 -24.75
C LEU A 41 8.99 -31.57 -25.53
N GLU A 42 8.80 -31.82 -26.82
CA GLU A 42 7.90 -31.07 -27.69
C GLU A 42 6.44 -31.20 -27.28
N MET A 43 5.96 -32.43 -27.06
CA MET A 43 4.62 -32.65 -26.50
C MET A 43 4.50 -31.99 -25.12
N GLY A 44 5.53 -32.12 -24.29
CA GLY A 44 5.55 -31.54 -22.95
C GLY A 44 5.39 -30.02 -22.97
N THR A 45 6.08 -29.30 -23.86
CA THR A 45 5.96 -27.84 -24.00
C THR A 45 4.66 -27.45 -24.69
N ALA A 46 4.26 -28.13 -25.77
CA ALA A 46 3.03 -27.85 -26.50
C ALA A 46 1.77 -27.97 -25.64
N PHE A 47 1.70 -28.99 -24.76
CA PHE A 47 0.59 -29.17 -23.84
C PHE A 47 0.72 -28.36 -22.53
N GLY A 48 1.71 -27.44 -22.43
CA GLY A 48 1.95 -26.63 -21.23
C GLY A 48 2.25 -27.46 -19.98
N ARG A 49 2.83 -28.66 -20.15
CA ARG A 49 3.21 -29.57 -19.06
C ARG A 49 4.64 -29.35 -18.62
N LEU A 50 5.49 -28.86 -19.51
CA LEU A 50 6.86 -28.41 -19.26
C LEU A 50 6.93 -26.89 -19.38
N THR A 51 7.49 -26.25 -18.38
CA THR A 51 7.77 -24.81 -18.35
C THR A 51 9.23 -24.53 -18.67
N TYR A 52 9.57 -23.25 -18.88
CA TYR A 52 10.97 -22.84 -19.05
C TYR A 52 11.88 -23.27 -17.88
N ARG A 53 11.33 -23.39 -16.67
CA ARG A 53 12.07 -23.84 -15.48
C ARG A 53 12.48 -25.29 -15.61
N ASP A 54 11.57 -26.12 -16.09
CA ASP A 54 11.80 -27.55 -16.28
C ASP A 54 12.84 -27.78 -17.37
N LEU A 55 12.76 -27.06 -18.50
CA LEU A 55 13.80 -27.12 -19.55
C LEU A 55 15.18 -26.68 -19.05
N CYS A 56 15.25 -25.62 -18.25
CA CYS A 56 16.50 -25.18 -17.64
C CYS A 56 17.05 -26.22 -16.65
N ALA A 57 16.21 -26.84 -15.83
CA ALA A 57 16.61 -27.90 -14.91
C ALA A 57 17.13 -29.13 -15.67
N LEU A 58 16.43 -29.56 -16.73
CA LEU A 58 16.85 -30.68 -17.59
C LEU A 58 18.17 -30.40 -18.31
N ALA A 59 18.40 -29.16 -18.74
CA ALA A 59 19.65 -28.73 -19.37
C ALA A 59 20.84 -28.76 -18.39
N ILE A 60 20.61 -28.54 -17.10
CA ILE A 60 21.63 -28.67 -16.06
C ILE A 60 21.86 -30.16 -15.72
N ALA A 61 20.80 -30.97 -15.72
CA ALA A 61 20.85 -32.37 -15.31
C ALA A 61 21.70 -33.25 -16.25
N SER A 62 21.76 -32.98 -17.56
CA SER A 62 22.61 -33.75 -18.48
C SER A 62 23.07 -32.99 -19.72
N ARG A 63 24.27 -33.31 -20.23
CA ARG A 63 24.80 -32.77 -21.49
C ARG A 63 23.95 -33.14 -22.71
N ARG A 64 23.32 -34.33 -22.68
CA ARG A 64 22.43 -34.82 -23.73
C ARG A 64 21.14 -34.00 -23.78
N LEU A 65 20.42 -33.88 -22.66
CA LEU A 65 19.21 -33.07 -22.57
C LEU A 65 19.49 -31.57 -22.75
N ASN A 66 20.68 -31.07 -22.41
CA ASN A 66 21.06 -29.69 -22.73
C ASN A 66 21.06 -29.43 -24.24
N ARG A 67 21.52 -30.40 -25.04
CA ARG A 67 21.47 -30.29 -26.52
C ARG A 67 20.03 -30.24 -27.00
N LEU A 68 19.18 -31.15 -26.53
CA LEU A 68 17.77 -31.21 -26.90
C LEU A 68 16.97 -29.99 -26.41
N ALA A 69 17.19 -29.53 -25.18
CA ALA A 69 16.54 -28.35 -24.60
C ALA A 69 17.02 -27.02 -25.20
N ARG A 70 18.01 -27.03 -26.10
CA ARG A 70 18.43 -25.85 -26.89
C ARG A 70 17.70 -25.74 -28.23
N ASP A 71 16.90 -26.74 -28.60
CA ASP A 71 16.13 -26.74 -29.83
C ASP A 71 15.24 -25.48 -29.93
N PRO A 72 15.39 -24.65 -30.98
CA PRO A 72 14.59 -23.45 -31.17
C PRO A 72 13.08 -23.71 -31.21
N ALA A 73 12.63 -24.88 -31.68
CA ALA A 73 11.19 -25.19 -31.75
C ALA A 73 10.53 -25.18 -30.36
N LEU A 74 11.20 -25.76 -29.35
CA LEU A 74 10.71 -25.77 -27.97
C LEU A 74 10.55 -24.35 -27.40
N TRP A 75 11.53 -23.47 -27.65
CA TRP A 75 11.48 -22.09 -27.18
C TRP A 75 10.47 -21.24 -27.96
N ALA A 76 10.23 -21.55 -29.24
CA ALA A 76 9.20 -20.89 -30.05
C ALA A 76 7.81 -21.20 -29.51
N THR A 77 7.55 -22.47 -29.17
CA THR A 77 6.29 -22.92 -28.55
C THR A 77 6.08 -22.25 -27.19
N LEU A 78 7.10 -22.23 -26.32
CA LEU A 78 7.02 -21.52 -25.04
C LEU A 78 6.77 -20.03 -25.20
N LEU A 79 7.45 -19.39 -26.16
CA LEU A 79 7.23 -17.97 -26.46
C LEU A 79 5.78 -17.70 -26.89
N ALA A 80 5.21 -18.57 -27.72
CA ALA A 80 3.84 -18.44 -28.20
C ALA A 80 2.80 -18.65 -27.09
N LEU A 81 3.08 -19.56 -26.13
CA LEU A 81 2.20 -19.84 -25.00
C LEU A 81 2.29 -18.76 -23.91
N ASP A 82 3.51 -18.36 -23.52
CA ASP A 82 3.72 -17.43 -22.41
C ASP A 82 3.51 -15.96 -22.81
N PHE A 83 3.78 -15.62 -24.08
CA PHE A 83 3.75 -14.24 -24.59
C PHE A 83 2.93 -14.10 -25.89
N PRO A 84 1.60 -14.38 -25.86
CA PRO A 84 0.76 -14.39 -27.05
C PRO A 84 0.68 -13.03 -27.77
N ALA A 85 0.81 -11.93 -27.02
CA ALA A 85 0.70 -10.56 -27.54
C ALA A 85 1.93 -10.07 -28.33
N GLY A 86 3.03 -10.81 -28.35
CA GLY A 86 4.27 -10.37 -29.00
C GLY A 86 4.50 -10.91 -30.41
N ARG A 87 3.47 -11.38 -31.13
CA ARG A 87 3.64 -11.96 -32.48
C ARG A 87 4.07 -10.95 -33.56
N HIS A 88 3.98 -9.65 -33.30
CA HIS A 88 4.12 -8.60 -34.33
C HIS A 88 5.39 -7.74 -34.25
N GLU A 89 6.31 -7.99 -33.30
CA GLU A 89 7.56 -7.22 -33.24
C GLU A 89 8.53 -7.69 -34.34
N PRO A 90 8.99 -6.81 -35.26
CA PRO A 90 9.96 -7.16 -36.28
C PRO A 90 11.24 -7.64 -35.61
N HIS A 91 11.60 -8.89 -35.89
CA HIS A 91 12.74 -9.53 -35.28
C HIS A 91 13.99 -9.24 -36.11
N ASP A 92 15.05 -8.75 -35.47
CA ASP A 92 16.37 -8.79 -36.08
C ASP A 92 16.72 -10.27 -36.34
N LYS A 93 17.03 -10.60 -37.61
CA LYS A 93 17.31 -11.98 -38.05
C LYS A 93 18.48 -12.65 -37.31
N ALA A 94 19.25 -11.90 -36.52
CA ALA A 94 20.43 -12.36 -35.79
C ALA A 94 20.14 -12.91 -34.37
N THR A 95 18.95 -12.71 -33.80
CA THR A 95 18.68 -13.05 -32.40
C THR A 95 18.06 -14.44 -32.28
N SER A 96 18.64 -15.33 -31.47
CA SER A 96 18.08 -16.68 -31.25
C SER A 96 16.71 -16.63 -30.54
N VAL A 97 15.81 -17.57 -30.84
CA VAL A 97 14.47 -17.65 -30.21
C VAL A 97 14.56 -17.74 -28.68
N LYS A 98 15.56 -18.47 -28.17
CA LYS A 98 15.84 -18.57 -26.73
C LYS A 98 16.25 -17.23 -26.11
N SER A 99 17.08 -16.44 -26.81
CA SER A 99 17.44 -15.10 -26.33
C SER A 99 16.25 -14.14 -26.36
N LEU A 100 15.37 -14.23 -27.37
CA LEU A 100 14.14 -13.44 -27.40
C LEU A 100 13.23 -13.78 -26.22
N TYR A 101 13.02 -15.07 -25.94
CA TYR A 101 12.25 -15.53 -24.79
C TYR A 101 12.80 -14.94 -23.49
N ARG A 102 14.13 -14.98 -23.31
CA ARG A 102 14.80 -14.38 -22.15
C ARG A 102 14.52 -12.89 -22.03
N ILE A 103 14.63 -12.12 -23.11
CA ILE A 103 14.36 -10.67 -23.10
C ILE A 103 12.91 -10.39 -22.70
N ARG A 104 11.94 -11.11 -23.27
CA ARG A 104 10.52 -10.93 -22.94
C ARG A 104 10.21 -11.32 -21.50
N PHE A 105 10.77 -12.42 -21.03
CA PHE A 105 10.64 -12.85 -19.65
C PHE A 105 11.15 -11.80 -18.67
N GLU A 106 12.35 -11.26 -18.89
CA GLU A 106 12.90 -10.22 -18.02
C GLU A 106 12.07 -8.93 -18.08
N ARG A 107 11.58 -8.54 -19.27
CA ARG A 107 10.66 -7.39 -19.41
C ARG A 107 9.35 -7.62 -18.66
N ASP A 108 8.75 -8.80 -18.77
CA ASP A 108 7.51 -9.14 -18.07
C ASP A 108 7.70 -9.16 -16.55
N LYS A 109 8.75 -9.84 -16.08
CA LYS A 109 9.15 -9.84 -14.67
C LYS A 109 9.38 -8.42 -14.15
N ALA A 110 10.06 -7.56 -14.90
CA ALA A 110 10.25 -6.16 -14.54
C ALA A 110 8.93 -5.39 -14.47
N ARG A 111 7.99 -5.64 -15.41
CA ARG A 111 6.64 -5.07 -15.38
C ARG A 111 5.87 -5.51 -14.13
N GLN A 112 5.88 -6.81 -13.80
CA GLN A 112 5.22 -7.34 -12.60
C GLN A 112 5.79 -6.74 -11.31
N LEU A 113 7.12 -6.65 -11.20
CA LEU A 113 7.77 -6.00 -10.06
C LEU A 113 7.41 -4.51 -9.96
N ALA A 114 7.34 -3.80 -11.08
CA ALA A 114 6.93 -2.40 -11.11
C ALA A 114 5.46 -2.24 -10.70
N ALA A 115 4.57 -3.10 -11.19
CA ALA A 115 3.16 -3.12 -10.79
C ALA A 115 3.01 -3.39 -9.29
N ALA A 116 3.73 -4.37 -8.74
CA ALA A 116 3.75 -4.65 -7.31
C ALA A 116 4.27 -3.47 -6.48
N ARG A 117 5.34 -2.79 -6.92
CA ARG A 117 5.83 -1.56 -6.27
C ARG A 117 4.77 -0.45 -6.28
N ARG A 118 4.10 -0.21 -7.41
CA ARG A 118 3.01 0.77 -7.51
C ARG A 118 1.86 0.43 -6.57
N ALA A 119 1.45 -0.83 -6.50
CA ALA A 119 0.40 -1.27 -5.58
C ALA A 119 0.73 -0.96 -4.12
N VAL A 120 1.99 -1.20 -3.70
CA VAL A 120 2.46 -0.82 -2.36
C VAL A 120 2.38 0.69 -2.15
N LEU A 121 2.89 1.50 -3.09
CA LEU A 121 2.85 2.96 -2.98
C LEU A 121 1.41 3.51 -2.90
N TYR A 122 0.49 2.95 -3.67
CA TYR A 122 -0.93 3.33 -3.59
C TYR A 122 -1.52 2.99 -2.21
N ALA A 123 -1.20 1.82 -1.67
CA ALA A 123 -1.64 1.43 -0.32
C ALA A 123 -1.03 2.35 0.76
N GLU A 124 0.25 2.68 0.67
CA GLU A 124 0.92 3.63 1.58
C GLU A 124 0.30 5.03 1.50
N SER A 125 -0.02 5.49 0.29
CA SER A 125 -0.72 6.76 0.08
C SER A 125 -2.09 6.78 0.75
N ARG A 126 -2.87 5.69 0.65
CA ARG A 126 -4.18 5.57 1.34
C ARG A 126 -4.04 5.63 2.86
N VAL A 127 -3.04 4.94 3.42
CA VAL A 127 -2.73 5.00 4.86
C VAL A 127 -2.37 6.42 5.28
N ALA A 128 -1.50 7.10 4.53
CA ALA A 128 -1.10 8.47 4.82
C ALA A 128 -2.28 9.45 4.75
N ALA A 129 -3.14 9.33 3.74
CA ALA A 129 -4.33 10.15 3.60
C ALA A 129 -5.32 9.95 4.76
N SER A 130 -5.57 8.70 5.18
CA SER A 130 -6.45 8.42 6.32
C SER A 130 -5.87 8.91 7.65
N ARG A 131 -4.54 8.82 7.85
CA ARG A 131 -3.88 9.44 9.02
C ARG A 131 -4.06 10.94 9.07
N LYS A 132 -3.81 11.63 7.95
CA LYS A 132 -4.05 13.08 7.86
C LYS A 132 -5.52 13.42 8.17
N ARG A 133 -6.46 12.61 7.68
CA ARG A 133 -7.88 12.81 7.96
C ARG A 133 -8.22 12.66 9.44
N LEU A 134 -7.59 11.72 10.15
CA LEU A 134 -7.73 11.59 11.60
C LEU A 134 -7.22 12.83 12.33
N GLU A 135 -6.05 13.36 11.96
CA GLU A 135 -5.48 14.58 12.54
C GLU A 135 -6.40 15.81 12.35
N GLU A 136 -7.04 15.92 11.18
CA GLU A 136 -8.04 16.97 10.90
C GLU A 136 -9.28 16.83 11.78
N LEU A 137 -9.75 15.59 12.00
CA LEU A 137 -10.90 15.29 12.86
C LEU A 137 -10.57 15.57 14.33
N GLU A 138 -9.39 15.19 14.80
CA GLU A 138 -8.90 15.51 16.16
C GLU A 138 -8.81 17.01 16.38
N SER A 139 -8.24 17.74 15.42
CA SER A 139 -8.19 19.20 15.46
C SER A 139 -9.58 19.82 15.50
N SER A 140 -10.54 19.24 14.77
CA SER A 140 -11.93 19.69 14.76
C SER A 140 -12.66 19.40 16.09
N LEU A 141 -12.45 18.22 16.66
CA LEU A 141 -12.94 17.86 17.99
C LEU A 141 -12.37 18.79 19.07
N ALA A 142 -11.07 19.10 19.01
CA ALA A 142 -10.44 20.01 19.96
C ALA A 142 -11.02 21.43 19.86
N ARG A 143 -11.28 21.94 18.64
CA ARG A 143 -11.93 23.24 18.44
C ARG A 143 -13.34 23.26 19.00
N GLU A 144 -14.18 22.28 18.68
CA GLU A 144 -15.54 22.22 19.21
C GLU A 144 -15.58 22.01 20.72
N GLY A 145 -14.64 21.23 21.27
CA GLY A 145 -14.48 21.05 22.71
C GLY A 145 -14.12 22.36 23.43
N LYS A 146 -13.23 23.18 22.85
CA LYS A 146 -12.92 24.53 23.37
C LYS A 146 -14.13 25.46 23.29
N ARG A 147 -14.83 25.45 22.16
CA ARG A 147 -16.04 26.25 21.95
C ARG A 147 -17.15 25.89 22.94
N LEU A 148 -17.38 24.59 23.16
CA LEU A 148 -18.32 24.09 24.16
C LEU A 148 -17.94 24.57 25.56
N LYS A 149 -16.66 24.43 25.96
CA LYS A 149 -16.20 24.87 27.28
C LYS A 149 -16.41 26.38 27.48
N ALA A 150 -16.09 27.19 26.47
CA ALA A 150 -16.29 28.63 26.51
C ALA A 150 -17.78 29.02 26.63
N ALA A 151 -18.65 28.38 25.84
CA ALA A 151 -20.09 28.62 25.91
C ALA A 151 -20.68 28.20 27.28
N VAL A 152 -20.18 27.10 27.86
CA VAL A 152 -20.60 26.64 29.19
C VAL A 152 -20.12 27.60 30.29
N SER A 153 -18.87 28.09 30.23
CA SER A 153 -18.38 29.05 31.22
C SER A 153 -19.13 30.38 31.13
N GLU A 154 -19.37 30.89 29.92
CA GLU A 154 -20.12 32.14 29.74
C GLU A 154 -21.58 31.99 30.21
N LEU A 155 -22.21 30.85 29.96
CA LEU A 155 -23.55 30.57 30.47
C LEU A 155 -23.57 30.61 32.01
N ALA A 156 -22.59 29.99 32.66
CA ALA A 156 -22.48 30.01 34.12
C ALA A 156 -22.18 31.42 34.66
N ASP A 157 -21.42 32.24 33.93
CA ASP A 157 -21.15 33.64 34.28
C ASP A 157 -22.44 34.49 34.21
N LEU A 158 -23.22 34.33 33.13
CA LEU A 158 -24.49 35.04 32.97
C LEU A 158 -25.56 34.59 33.97
N GLU A 159 -25.63 33.31 34.30
CA GLU A 159 -26.53 32.81 35.34
C GLU A 159 -26.16 33.37 36.71
N ARG A 160 -24.86 33.46 37.04
CA ARG A 160 -24.40 34.13 38.26
C ARG A 160 -24.72 35.62 38.28
N ALA A 161 -24.49 36.33 37.17
CA ALA A 161 -24.83 37.74 37.04
C ALA A 161 -26.35 37.97 37.17
N ARG A 162 -27.17 37.07 36.59
CA ARG A 162 -28.63 37.11 36.73
C ARG A 162 -29.08 36.94 38.17
N CYS A 163 -28.54 35.95 38.89
CA CYS A 163 -28.86 35.72 40.29
C CYS A 163 -28.44 36.91 41.17
N SER A 164 -27.25 37.47 40.95
CA SER A 164 -26.76 38.66 41.65
C SER A 164 -27.64 39.89 41.40
N ASN A 165 -27.96 40.17 40.14
CA ASN A 165 -28.86 41.27 39.76
C ASN A 165 -30.26 41.11 40.35
N TRP A 166 -30.76 39.88 40.45
CA TRP A 166 -32.05 39.60 41.08
C TRP A 166 -32.00 39.92 42.58
N THR A 167 -30.96 39.48 43.31
CA THR A 167 -30.78 39.84 44.73
C THR A 167 -30.62 41.34 44.93
N ALA A 168 -29.89 42.04 44.06
CA ALA A 168 -29.75 43.49 44.11
C ALA A 168 -31.08 44.20 43.83
N SER A 169 -31.87 43.71 42.87
CA SER A 169 -33.20 44.25 42.56
C SER A 169 -34.18 44.04 43.71
N VAL A 170 -34.15 42.89 44.38
CA VAL A 170 -34.93 42.63 45.59
C VAL A 170 -34.50 43.59 46.71
N ALA A 171 -33.19 43.78 46.92
CA ALA A 171 -32.69 44.73 47.91
C ALA A 171 -33.12 46.19 47.61
N LEU A 172 -33.04 46.63 46.35
CA LEU A 172 -33.55 47.95 45.92
C LEU A 172 -35.08 48.07 46.14
N ASN A 173 -35.83 46.99 45.94
CA ASN A 173 -37.28 46.96 46.17
C ASN A 173 -37.68 46.99 47.65
N VAL A 174 -36.82 46.53 48.56
CA VAL A 174 -37.08 46.52 50.01
C VAL A 174 -36.57 47.79 50.69
N TRP A 175 -35.48 48.40 50.23
CA TRP A 175 -34.75 49.43 50.99
C TRP A 175 -34.76 50.85 50.39
N GLN A 176 -35.29 51.09 49.18
CA GLN A 176 -35.31 52.44 48.57
C GLN A 176 -36.72 53.05 48.42
N PRO A 177 -36.90 54.36 48.69
CA PRO A 177 -38.14 55.09 48.45
C PRO A 177 -38.46 55.22 46.95
N GLN A 178 -39.75 55.14 46.59
CA GLN A 178 -40.28 55.05 45.22
C GLN A 178 -39.69 56.04 44.19
N VAL A 179 -39.35 57.26 44.60
CA VAL A 179 -38.91 58.35 43.70
C VAL A 179 -37.54 58.07 43.06
N VAL A 180 -36.63 57.42 43.79
CA VAL A 180 -35.30 57.03 43.28
C VAL A 180 -35.41 55.80 42.36
N ARG A 181 -36.38 54.94 42.66
CA ARG A 181 -36.62 53.67 41.97
C ARG A 181 -36.96 53.84 40.48
N GLY A 182 -37.75 54.87 40.13
CA GLY A 182 -38.15 55.13 38.75
C GLY A 182 -36.97 55.50 37.84
N ARG A 183 -36.09 56.40 38.30
CA ARG A 183 -34.94 56.88 37.54
C ARG A 183 -33.87 55.81 37.35
N GLN A 184 -33.58 55.01 38.39
CA GLN A 184 -32.63 53.89 38.30
C GLN A 184 -33.17 52.74 37.43
N LYS A 185 -34.47 52.43 37.51
CA LYS A 185 -35.11 51.41 36.67
C LYS A 185 -35.01 51.76 35.17
N GLN A 186 -35.25 53.02 34.83
CA GLN A 186 -35.15 53.51 33.45
C GLN A 186 -33.71 53.47 32.89
N ILE A 187 -32.71 53.66 33.75
CA ILE A 187 -31.28 53.55 33.39
C ILE A 187 -30.87 52.08 33.22
N VAL A 188 -31.38 51.16 34.05
CA VAL A 188 -31.09 49.72 33.96
C VAL A 188 -31.79 49.06 32.75
N GLU A 189 -32.97 49.53 32.37
CA GLU A 189 -33.70 49.05 31.19
C GLU A 189 -33.05 49.46 29.84
N GLN A 190 -32.07 50.37 29.84
CA GLN A 190 -31.36 50.83 28.63
C GLN A 190 -30.22 49.90 28.14
N CYS A 191 -29.95 48.76 28.80
CA CYS A 191 -28.98 47.78 28.29
C CYS A 191 -29.53 47.07 27.03
N THR A 192 -28.91 47.36 25.88
CA THR A 192 -29.37 47.07 24.51
C THR A 192 -29.36 45.60 24.07
N VAL A 193 -28.92 44.65 24.89
CA VAL A 193 -29.02 43.21 24.60
C VAL A 193 -29.66 42.49 25.79
N PRO A 194 -30.87 41.92 25.64
CA PRO A 194 -31.51 41.18 26.72
C PRO A 194 -30.64 39.99 27.15
N VAL A 195 -30.29 39.92 28.44
CA VAL A 195 -29.52 38.79 29.02
C VAL A 195 -30.18 37.45 28.67
N GLU A 196 -31.51 37.40 28.66
CA GLU A 196 -32.29 36.20 28.33
C GLU A 196 -32.12 35.74 26.87
N SER A 197 -31.94 36.67 25.91
CA SER A 197 -31.71 36.28 24.50
C SER A 197 -30.32 35.68 24.33
N ARG A 198 -29.29 36.24 24.99
CA ARG A 198 -27.93 35.67 25.01
C ARG A 198 -27.91 34.30 25.70
N LEU A 199 -28.65 34.14 26.79
CA LEU A 199 -28.78 32.88 27.53
C LEU A 199 -29.42 31.79 26.66
N GLY A 200 -30.48 32.14 25.91
CA GLY A 200 -31.09 31.26 24.91
C GLY A 200 -30.12 30.87 23.79
N ALA A 201 -29.35 31.84 23.26
CA ALA A 201 -28.34 31.60 22.23
C ALA A 201 -27.24 30.65 22.71
N LEU A 202 -26.70 30.85 23.92
CA LEU A 202 -25.68 29.98 24.52
C LEU A 202 -26.19 28.56 24.74
N LYS A 203 -27.43 28.38 25.21
CA LYS A 203 -28.06 27.06 25.35
C LYS A 203 -28.13 26.33 24.00
N MET A 204 -28.47 27.04 22.93
CA MET A 204 -28.49 26.47 21.58
C MET A 204 -27.08 26.18 21.06
N GLU A 205 -26.11 27.05 21.30
CA GLU A 205 -24.70 26.84 20.94
C GLU A 205 -24.13 25.59 21.62
N ILE A 206 -24.40 25.38 22.91
CA ILE A 206 -24.01 24.17 23.64
C ILE A 206 -24.61 22.92 23.00
N LYS A 207 -25.90 22.94 22.62
CA LYS A 207 -26.55 21.82 21.94
C LYS A 207 -25.90 21.51 20.59
N VAL A 208 -25.63 22.55 19.79
CA VAL A 208 -24.97 22.41 18.49
C VAL A 208 -23.56 21.86 18.65
N CYS A 209 -22.75 22.38 19.58
CA CYS A 209 -21.40 21.85 19.83
C CYS A 209 -21.44 20.38 20.26
N LYS A 210 -22.38 19.98 21.13
CA LYS A 210 -22.55 18.57 21.52
C LYS A 210 -22.88 17.68 20.33
N GLN A 211 -23.80 18.12 19.46
CA GLN A 211 -24.14 17.39 18.23
C GLN A 211 -22.93 17.30 17.29
N GLN A 212 -22.21 18.40 17.09
CA GLN A 212 -21.05 18.45 16.22
C GLN A 212 -19.90 17.55 16.73
N ILE A 213 -19.66 17.53 18.04
CA ILE A 213 -18.71 16.61 18.68
C ILE A 213 -19.12 15.15 18.45
N ALA A 214 -20.42 14.82 18.59
CA ALA A 214 -20.91 13.46 18.32
C ALA A 214 -20.69 13.05 16.85
N ILE A 215 -20.96 13.95 15.91
CA ILE A 215 -20.72 13.74 14.47
C ILE A 215 -19.23 13.49 14.20
N PHE A 216 -18.35 14.34 14.72
CA PHE A 216 -16.91 14.18 14.53
C PHE A 216 -16.36 12.93 15.20
N ASN A 217 -16.84 12.55 16.39
CA ASN A 217 -16.46 11.31 17.05
C ASN A 217 -16.86 10.07 16.23
N LYS A 218 -18.07 10.08 15.64
CA LYS A 218 -18.49 9.01 14.74
C LYS A 218 -17.57 8.91 13.52
N ALA A 219 -17.32 10.03 12.84
CA ALA A 219 -16.42 10.09 11.69
C ALA A 219 -14.98 9.65 12.05
N TYR A 220 -14.50 10.02 13.25
CA TYR A 220 -13.18 9.62 13.75
C TYR A 220 -13.08 8.11 13.94
N ASN A 221 -14.08 7.50 14.59
CA ASN A 221 -14.11 6.05 14.80
C ASN A 221 -14.19 5.28 13.46
N GLU A 222 -14.97 5.77 12.50
CA GLU A 222 -15.05 5.20 11.17
C GLU A 222 -13.71 5.29 10.42
N GLU A 223 -13.05 6.46 10.42
CA GLU A 223 -11.73 6.61 9.81
C GLU A 223 -10.65 5.77 10.51
N LYS A 224 -10.72 5.62 11.83
CA LYS A 224 -9.81 4.77 12.59
C LYS A 224 -9.95 3.30 12.19
N LYS A 225 -11.18 2.83 11.94
CA LYS A 225 -11.44 1.49 11.40
C LYS A 225 -10.87 1.33 9.99
N LYS A 226 -11.13 2.29 9.09
CA LYS A 226 -10.54 2.26 7.73
C LYS A 226 -9.02 2.24 7.76
N LEU A 227 -8.41 3.00 8.67
CA LEU A 227 -6.96 3.01 8.84
C LEU A 227 -6.44 1.63 9.25
N SER A 228 -7.11 0.91 10.15
CA SER A 228 -6.72 -0.46 10.50
C SER A 228 -6.78 -1.41 9.30
N GLU A 229 -7.88 -1.35 8.52
CA GLU A 229 -8.05 -2.16 7.30
C GLU A 229 -6.97 -1.84 6.26
N TYR A 230 -6.63 -0.56 6.07
CA TYR A 230 -5.56 -0.16 5.14
C TYR A 230 -4.18 -0.59 5.60
N ASN A 231 -3.90 -0.57 6.90
CA ASN A 231 -2.64 -1.08 7.43
C ASN A 231 -2.54 -2.59 7.23
N GLU A 232 -3.60 -3.35 7.46
CA GLU A 232 -3.63 -4.80 7.24
C GLU A 232 -3.47 -5.16 5.75
N ALA A 233 -4.13 -4.42 4.86
CA ALA A 233 -3.93 -4.58 3.42
C ALA A 233 -2.48 -4.26 3.01
N LEU A 234 -1.88 -3.23 3.60
CA LEU A 234 -0.50 -2.86 3.34
C LEU A 234 0.50 -3.91 3.85
N THR A 235 0.29 -4.46 5.05
CA THR A 235 1.15 -5.54 5.58
C THR A 235 1.05 -6.79 4.71
N SER A 236 -0.16 -7.13 4.25
CA SER A 236 -0.40 -8.24 3.32
C SER A 236 0.34 -8.05 1.99
N LEU A 237 0.33 -6.83 1.44
CA LEU A 237 1.06 -6.50 0.20
C LEU A 237 2.58 -6.48 0.38
N LYS A 238 3.07 -6.09 1.56
CA LYS A 238 4.50 -6.09 1.90
C LYS A 238 5.01 -7.51 2.14
N TYR A 239 4.18 -8.39 2.68
CA TYR A 239 4.53 -9.79 2.90
C TYR A 239 4.61 -10.53 1.56
N HIS A 240 5.83 -10.75 1.07
CA HIS A 240 6.07 -11.68 -0.03
C HIS A 240 7.20 -12.64 0.36
N PRO A 241 6.90 -13.95 0.59
CA PRO A 241 7.82 -14.90 1.24
C PRO A 241 9.14 -15.13 0.49
N LEU A 242 9.27 -14.65 -0.75
CA LEU A 242 10.50 -14.75 -1.55
C LEU A 242 11.08 -13.38 -2.00
N ARG A 243 10.48 -12.24 -1.63
CA ARG A 243 10.93 -10.90 -2.09
C ARG A 243 12.11 -10.35 -1.29
N SER A 244 12.23 -10.76 -0.02
CA SER A 244 13.28 -10.32 0.90
C SER A 244 14.71 -10.56 0.35
N ASN A 245 14.88 -11.54 -0.53
CA ASN A 245 16.20 -11.90 -1.07
C ASN A 245 16.58 -11.15 -2.36
N PHE A 246 15.64 -10.45 -3.03
CA PHE A 246 15.90 -9.77 -4.30
C PHE A 246 16.12 -8.26 -4.17
N ASP A 247 15.56 -7.62 -3.14
CA ASP A 247 15.79 -6.18 -2.90
C ASP A 247 17.23 -5.89 -2.44
N SER A 248 17.92 -6.88 -1.87
CA SER A 248 19.35 -6.79 -1.52
C SER A 248 20.25 -6.75 -2.77
N THR A 249 19.90 -7.43 -3.86
CA THR A 249 20.72 -7.43 -5.08
C THR A 249 20.72 -6.09 -5.81
N ILE A 250 19.58 -5.40 -5.85
CA ILE A 250 19.46 -4.07 -6.49
C ILE A 250 20.21 -2.98 -5.71
N ARG A 251 20.28 -3.09 -4.37
CA ARG A 251 21.05 -2.14 -3.55
C ARG A 251 22.57 -2.29 -3.71
N HIS A 252 23.07 -3.47 -4.04
CA HIS A 252 24.50 -3.71 -4.20
C HIS A 252 25.06 -3.24 -5.55
N SER A 253 24.28 -3.21 -6.63
CA SER A 253 24.77 -2.75 -7.95
C SER A 253 24.98 -1.23 -8.02
N ASN A 254 24.21 -0.45 -7.27
CA ASN A 254 24.25 1.02 -7.35
C ASN A 254 25.40 1.66 -6.54
N LYS A 255 26.15 0.88 -5.75
CA LYS A 255 27.28 1.39 -4.95
C LYS A 255 28.65 1.31 -5.66
N GLN A 256 28.76 0.70 -6.85
CA GLN A 256 30.05 0.48 -7.52
C GLN A 256 30.32 1.37 -8.76
N LYS A 257 29.53 2.42 -9.01
CA LYS A 257 29.86 3.44 -10.01
C LYS A 257 29.91 4.84 -9.41
N ARG A 258 30.94 5.12 -8.61
CA ARG A 258 31.53 6.47 -8.52
C ARG A 258 32.96 6.35 -9.05
N LEU A 259 33.11 6.51 -10.35
CA LEU A 259 34.41 6.66 -11.00
C LEU A 259 34.83 8.13 -10.91
N LYS A 260 36.05 8.31 -10.38
CA LYS A 260 36.95 9.49 -10.35
C LYS A 260 36.46 10.76 -11.08
N GLN A 261 36.24 11.82 -10.32
CA GLN A 261 36.39 13.19 -10.83
C GLN A 261 37.88 13.41 -11.13
N SER A 262 38.20 13.72 -12.38
CA SER A 262 39.51 14.22 -12.77
C SER A 262 39.63 15.66 -12.26
N SER A 263 40.65 15.90 -11.45
CA SER A 263 41.12 17.22 -11.08
C SER A 263 41.98 17.75 -12.22
N ASP A 264 41.55 18.80 -12.90
CA ASP A 264 42.45 19.75 -13.55
C ASP A 264 41.69 21.03 -13.94
N CYS A 265 41.94 22.09 -13.18
CA CYS A 265 41.95 23.47 -13.67
C CYS A 265 42.85 24.25 -12.71
N LYS A 266 44.13 24.36 -13.10
CA LYS A 266 45.10 25.25 -12.45
C LYS A 266 44.72 26.70 -12.76
N THR A 267 44.54 27.46 -11.69
CA THR A 267 44.68 28.92 -11.63
C THR A 267 46.04 29.32 -12.20
N ILE A 268 46.06 30.25 -13.16
CA ILE A 268 47.22 31.13 -13.39
C ILE A 268 46.70 32.57 -13.33
N LEU A 269 47.09 33.24 -12.25
CA LEU A 269 47.21 34.68 -12.14
C LEU A 269 48.53 35.08 -12.81
N SER A 270 48.48 35.98 -13.78
CA SER A 270 49.44 37.06 -14.06
C SER A 270 48.81 37.98 -15.10
#